data_AF-A0A0F3IF79-F1
#
_entry.id   AF-A0A0F3IF79-F1
#
_cell.length_a   1.000
_cell.length_b   1.000
_cell.length_c   1.000
_cell.angle_alpha   90.00
_cell.angle_beta   90.00
_cell.angle_gamma   90.00
#
_symmetry.space_group_name_H-M   'P 1'
#
loop_
_entity.id
_entity.type
_entity.pdbx_description
1 polymer ?
#
loop_
_entity_poly.entity_id
_entity_poly.type
_entity_poly.pdbx_seq_one_letter_code
_entity_poly.pdbx_strand_id
1 'polypeptide(L)'
;MLASGLWLVGAPAYADNSAASIDIKRTTLRGTVPDLRVDANRDGVVDLSGSSDERLEDSREALFLANLDDDTRRCLLPENLVSLDDPAYDQKRAACNDAADNIVNGLFDERDLASIHALPMRDAPEGARIAISGAPDGSVRLFMRDSGQLRTFDPSTEPVPAQALRDGLELRLEGRDIIRDTRWNGTVRVTLSLPDGKSDTVALRQAPLLLQHTLQTSSQVILAARPKLLSKDEFEKDPILGFTYEDYLEFQKPLIPAHKSFRDTLDAARQSAEVDKPLRQLPIDKADMWMQDMFEPAYMSVPGQDGNPHIIRVLLRSPDLARPGSRVVFELRRRDVAVVQQAQDPFEYPPLWTATSIGWAISMPCHPTRPTANTIRMAAS
;
A
#
# COMPACT_ATOMS: atom_id res chain seq x y z
N MET A 1 13.30 -70.36 -28.69
CA MET A 1 12.53 -70.17 -27.44
C MET A 1 12.94 -68.84 -26.85
N LEU A 2 11.98 -67.90 -26.75
CA LEU A 2 11.92 -66.72 -25.85
C LEU A 2 13.05 -65.69 -25.93
N ALA A 3 12.85 -64.37 -26.00
CA ALA A 3 11.75 -63.50 -26.39
C ALA A 3 12.44 -62.14 -26.58
N SER A 4 12.40 -61.58 -27.79
CA SER A 4 12.93 -60.25 -28.10
C SER A 4 11.87 -59.21 -27.73
N GLY A 5 12.21 -58.29 -26.82
CA GLY A 5 11.35 -57.18 -26.43
C GLY A 5 12.11 -55.86 -26.50
N LEU A 6 12.42 -55.40 -27.72
CA LEU A 6 12.96 -54.07 -27.95
C LEU A 6 11.76 -53.11 -28.10
N TRP A 7 11.53 -52.27 -27.09
CA TRP A 7 10.54 -51.21 -27.15
C TRP A 7 11.05 -50.10 -28.08
N LEU A 8 10.57 -50.11 -29.31
CA LEU A 8 10.58 -48.96 -30.21
C LEU A 8 9.58 -47.93 -29.67
N VAL A 9 10.08 -46.88 -29.01
CA VAL A 9 9.28 -45.68 -28.75
C VAL A 9 9.26 -44.86 -30.03
N GLY A 10 8.21 -45.06 -30.83
CA GLY A 10 7.89 -44.18 -31.94
C GLY A 10 7.53 -42.79 -31.42
N ALA A 11 8.22 -41.78 -31.92
CA ALA A 11 7.80 -40.40 -31.76
C ALA A 11 6.47 -40.19 -32.51
N PRO A 12 5.38 -39.74 -31.86
CA PRO A 12 4.28 -39.18 -32.61
C PRO A 12 4.70 -37.79 -33.09
N ALA A 13 4.94 -37.68 -34.39
CA ALA A 13 4.81 -36.41 -35.08
C ALA A 13 3.32 -36.01 -35.03
N TYR A 14 2.96 -35.20 -34.03
CA TYR A 14 1.78 -34.38 -34.09
C TYR A 14 2.26 -32.93 -34.05
N ALA A 15 2.43 -32.37 -35.25
CA ALA A 15 2.36 -30.93 -35.43
C ALA A 15 0.93 -30.51 -35.06
N ASP A 16 0.73 -30.05 -33.82
CA ASP A 16 -0.51 -29.37 -33.48
C ASP A 16 -0.39 -27.91 -33.90
N ASN A 17 -0.83 -27.65 -35.13
CA ASN A 17 -1.07 -26.34 -35.71
C ASN A 17 -2.29 -25.66 -35.06
N SER A 18 -2.28 -25.46 -33.74
CA SER A 18 -3.39 -24.82 -33.01
C SER A 18 -3.10 -23.37 -32.57
N ALA A 19 -1.91 -22.82 -32.86
CA ALA A 19 -1.55 -21.44 -32.49
C ALA A 19 -2.01 -20.35 -33.49
N ALA A 20 -2.80 -20.66 -34.52
CA ALA A 20 -3.11 -19.71 -35.60
C ALA A 20 -4.60 -19.44 -35.85
N SER A 21 -5.52 -19.91 -34.99
CA SER A 21 -6.97 -19.79 -35.25
C SER A 21 -7.80 -19.08 -34.16
N ILE A 22 -7.18 -18.55 -33.10
CA ILE A 22 -7.91 -17.88 -32.01
C ILE A 22 -8.02 -16.34 -32.17
N ASP A 23 -7.24 -15.70 -33.02
CA ASP A 23 -7.05 -14.23 -32.93
C ASP A 23 -7.82 -13.35 -33.94
N ILE A 24 -8.38 -13.95 -34.99
CA ILE A 24 -8.96 -13.17 -36.11
C ILE A 24 -10.33 -12.56 -35.75
N LYS A 25 -11.05 -13.11 -34.76
CA LYS A 25 -12.40 -12.66 -34.40
C LYS A 25 -12.46 -11.44 -33.47
N ARG A 26 -11.44 -11.15 -32.65
CA ARG A 26 -11.47 -9.99 -31.73
C ARG A 26 -10.83 -8.74 -32.29
N THR A 27 -9.73 -8.88 -33.01
CA THR A 27 -9.15 -7.75 -33.75
C THR A 27 -10.17 -7.11 -34.70
N THR A 28 -11.06 -7.93 -35.30
CA THR A 28 -12.14 -7.46 -36.18
C THR A 28 -13.34 -6.85 -35.43
N LEU A 29 -13.46 -7.08 -34.12
CA LEU A 29 -14.49 -6.49 -33.25
C LEU A 29 -13.99 -5.25 -32.48
N ARG A 30 -12.69 -4.94 -32.52
CA ARG A 30 -12.12 -3.74 -31.89
C ARG A 30 -12.89 -2.49 -32.36
N GLY A 31 -13.31 -1.68 -31.40
CA GLY A 31 -14.08 -0.46 -31.65
C GLY A 31 -15.56 -0.68 -32.03
N THR A 32 -16.09 -1.92 -31.94
CA THR A 32 -17.53 -2.22 -32.14
C THR A 32 -18.26 -2.67 -30.86
N VAL A 33 -17.47 -3.07 -29.86
CA VAL A 33 -17.91 -3.47 -28.50
C VAL A 33 -16.98 -2.82 -27.48
N PRO A 34 -17.42 -2.60 -26.23
CA PRO A 34 -16.53 -2.16 -25.17
C PRO A 34 -15.34 -3.11 -25.04
N ASP A 35 -14.15 -2.55 -24.88
CA ASP A 35 -12.91 -3.32 -24.75
C ASP A 35 -12.03 -2.64 -23.70
N LEU A 36 -12.16 -3.11 -22.45
CA LEU A 36 -11.42 -2.61 -21.32
C LEU A 36 -10.06 -3.30 -21.21
N ARG A 37 -9.03 -2.52 -20.91
CA ARG A 37 -7.63 -2.95 -20.76
C ARG A 37 -7.08 -2.52 -19.42
N VAL A 38 -6.33 -3.41 -18.80
CA VAL A 38 -5.58 -3.21 -17.55
C VAL A 38 -4.27 -3.99 -17.67
N ASP A 39 -3.29 -3.71 -16.81
CA ASP A 39 -2.02 -4.47 -16.72
C ASP A 39 -2.29 -5.88 -16.15
N ALA A 40 -2.82 -6.76 -16.99
CA ALA A 40 -3.27 -8.10 -16.63
C ALA A 40 -2.10 -9.08 -16.61
N ASN A 41 -1.07 -8.85 -17.44
CA ASN A 41 0.14 -9.66 -17.43
C ASN A 41 1.13 -9.26 -16.29
N ARG A 42 0.90 -8.12 -15.63
CA ARG A 42 1.67 -7.59 -14.49
C ARG A 42 3.10 -7.20 -14.86
N ASP A 43 3.27 -6.56 -16.01
CA ASP A 43 4.55 -6.03 -16.48
C ASP A 43 4.71 -4.51 -16.25
N GLY A 44 3.69 -3.86 -15.70
CA GLY A 44 3.68 -2.44 -15.35
C GLY A 44 3.16 -1.52 -16.45
N VAL A 45 2.78 -2.05 -17.61
CA VAL A 45 2.26 -1.28 -18.76
C VAL A 45 0.95 -1.87 -19.24
N VAL A 46 -0.02 -1.02 -19.59
CA VAL A 46 -1.26 -1.49 -20.24
C VAL A 46 -1.05 -1.54 -21.74
N ASP A 47 -1.06 -2.74 -22.32
CA ASP A 47 -0.98 -2.95 -23.76
C ASP A 47 -2.31 -2.64 -24.46
N LEU A 48 -2.30 -1.55 -25.23
CA LEU A 48 -3.44 -1.10 -26.02
C LEU A 48 -3.40 -1.58 -27.48
N SER A 49 -2.26 -2.14 -27.92
CA SER A 49 -1.98 -2.39 -29.33
C SER A 49 -1.88 -3.88 -29.67
N GLY A 50 -1.21 -4.64 -28.81
CA GLY A 50 -1.04 -6.09 -28.92
C GLY A 50 -2.13 -6.84 -28.16
N SER A 51 -1.76 -8.01 -27.65
CA SER A 51 -2.66 -9.00 -27.06
C SER A 51 -2.26 -9.41 -25.64
N SER A 52 -1.25 -8.80 -25.03
CA SER A 52 -0.77 -9.25 -23.71
C SER A 52 -1.77 -8.95 -22.60
N ASP A 53 -2.53 -7.86 -22.75
CA ASP A 53 -3.64 -7.47 -21.89
C ASP A 53 -5.01 -7.67 -22.55
N GLU A 54 -5.04 -8.47 -23.62
CA GLU A 54 -6.29 -8.99 -24.13
C GLU A 54 -6.86 -10.05 -23.18
N ARG A 55 -8.19 -10.18 -23.21
CA ARG A 55 -8.95 -11.12 -22.39
C ARG A 55 -8.70 -12.58 -22.81
N LEU A 56 -7.51 -13.10 -22.56
CA LEU A 56 -7.23 -14.54 -22.65
C LEU A 56 -7.94 -15.25 -21.51
N GLU A 57 -8.28 -16.52 -21.67
CA GLU A 57 -9.02 -17.29 -20.66
C GLU A 57 -8.27 -17.43 -19.31
N ASP A 58 -7.04 -16.92 -19.24
CA ASP A 58 -6.17 -16.81 -18.06
C ASP A 58 -5.91 -15.34 -17.60
N SER A 59 -6.64 -14.33 -18.09
CA SER A 59 -6.39 -12.91 -17.78
C SER A 59 -6.39 -12.68 -16.26
N ARG A 60 -5.20 -12.41 -15.69
CA ARG A 60 -5.04 -12.20 -14.25
C ARG A 60 -5.61 -10.84 -13.88
N GLU A 61 -6.06 -10.72 -12.64
CA GLU A 61 -6.41 -9.43 -12.08
C GLU A 61 -5.18 -8.53 -12.09
N ALA A 62 -5.32 -7.30 -12.61
CA ALA A 62 -4.33 -6.25 -12.44
C ALA A 62 -4.23 -5.87 -10.96
N LEU A 63 -3.16 -5.19 -10.55
CA LEU A 63 -2.97 -4.78 -9.16
C LEU A 63 -3.12 -3.26 -9.01
N PHE A 64 -3.56 -2.81 -7.83
CA PHE A 64 -3.63 -1.39 -7.49
C PHE A 64 -3.21 -1.13 -6.04
N LEU A 65 -2.71 0.08 -5.76
CA LEU A 65 -2.25 0.49 -4.43
C LEU A 65 -3.36 1.15 -3.61
N ALA A 66 -3.19 1.17 -2.29
CA ALA A 66 -3.86 2.17 -1.46
C ALA A 66 -3.02 3.46 -1.54
N ASN A 67 -3.58 4.58 -1.99
CA ASN A 67 -2.82 5.82 -2.21
C ASN A 67 -2.67 6.60 -0.88
N LEU A 68 -1.86 6.07 0.04
CA LEU A 68 -1.83 6.46 1.46
C LEU A 68 -0.57 7.23 1.90
N ASP A 69 0.33 7.51 0.99
CA ASP A 69 1.50 8.36 1.23
C ASP A 69 1.16 9.85 1.04
N ASP A 70 2.19 10.67 0.84
CA ASP A 70 2.05 12.13 0.77
C ASP A 70 3.17 12.70 -0.12
N ASP A 71 2.90 12.69 -1.41
CA ASP A 71 3.84 13.09 -2.45
C ASP A 71 4.24 14.55 -2.40
N THR A 72 3.28 15.39 -2.05
CA THR A 72 3.45 16.85 -2.02
C THR A 72 3.83 17.39 -0.63
N ARG A 73 3.94 16.50 0.37
CA ARG A 73 4.23 16.83 1.77
C ARG A 73 3.20 17.76 2.42
N ARG A 74 1.92 17.59 2.06
CA ARG A 74 0.80 18.39 2.57
C ARG A 74 0.35 18.00 3.98
N CYS A 75 0.72 16.81 4.45
CA CYS A 75 0.32 16.25 5.74
C CYS A 75 1.25 16.62 6.90
N LEU A 76 2.29 17.42 6.64
CA LEU A 76 3.19 17.93 7.68
C LEU A 76 2.46 18.96 8.56
N LEU A 77 2.68 18.90 9.87
CA LEU A 77 2.26 19.96 10.78
C LEU A 77 3.44 20.81 11.24
N PRO A 78 3.19 22.07 11.65
CA PRO A 78 4.18 22.90 12.33
C PRO A 78 4.78 22.21 13.57
N GLU A 79 6.08 22.43 13.80
CA GLU A 79 6.90 21.80 14.87
C GLU A 79 6.35 21.99 16.30
N ASN A 80 5.41 22.91 16.51
CA ASN A 80 4.88 23.31 17.82
C ASN A 80 3.53 22.68 18.20
N LEU A 81 3.00 21.73 17.42
CA LEU A 81 1.68 21.11 17.64
C LEU A 81 1.73 19.70 18.23
N VAL A 82 2.80 19.39 18.97
CA VAL A 82 2.94 18.14 19.73
C VAL A 82 2.19 18.26 21.07
N SER A 83 0.90 18.58 21.05
CA SER A 83 0.02 18.37 22.20
C SER A 83 -0.62 17.00 22.04
N LEU A 84 -0.05 16.03 22.73
CA LEU A 84 -0.17 14.59 22.48
C LEU A 84 -1.38 13.93 23.17
N ASP A 85 -2.36 14.69 23.67
CA ASP A 85 -3.49 14.11 24.40
C ASP A 85 -4.84 14.29 23.71
N ASP A 86 -4.85 14.66 22.42
CA ASP A 86 -6.09 14.81 21.65
C ASP A 86 -6.29 13.63 20.66
N PRO A 87 -7.23 12.71 20.92
CA PRO A 87 -7.59 11.65 19.96
C PRO A 87 -8.05 12.19 18.60
N ALA A 88 -8.66 13.37 18.55
CA ALA A 88 -9.08 14.00 17.29
C ALA A 88 -7.86 14.43 16.45
N TYR A 89 -6.75 14.77 17.09
CA TYR A 89 -5.48 15.03 16.40
C TYR A 89 -4.98 13.77 15.69
N ASP A 90 -4.98 12.63 16.38
CA ASP A 90 -4.56 11.34 15.78
C ASP A 90 -5.43 10.94 14.61
N GLN A 91 -6.75 11.09 14.74
CA GLN A 91 -7.69 10.84 13.65
C GLN A 91 -7.39 11.74 12.45
N LYS A 92 -7.12 13.04 12.68
CA LYS A 92 -6.78 13.98 11.60
C LYS A 92 -5.45 13.64 10.93
N ARG A 93 -4.42 13.24 11.68
CA ARG A 93 -3.12 12.83 11.12
C ARG A 93 -3.23 11.52 10.35
N ALA A 94 -4.00 10.56 10.86
CA ALA A 94 -4.26 9.30 10.18
C ALA A 94 -5.04 9.50 8.88
N ALA A 95 -6.03 10.41 8.87
CA ALA A 95 -6.88 10.69 7.72
C ALA A 95 -6.20 11.49 6.60
N CYS A 96 -5.09 12.18 6.87
CA CYS A 96 -4.34 12.89 5.82
C CYS A 96 -3.49 11.91 5.01
N ASN A 97 -3.56 11.95 3.68
CA ASN A 97 -2.77 11.19 2.71
C ASN A 97 -3.23 11.61 1.31
N ASP A 98 -2.60 11.15 0.23
CA ASP A 98 -2.99 11.54 -1.13
C ASP A 98 -4.43 11.17 -1.50
N ALA A 99 -4.94 10.01 -1.08
CA ALA A 99 -6.34 9.62 -1.24
C ALA A 99 -7.36 10.42 -0.38
N ALA A 100 -6.91 11.34 0.48
CA ALA A 100 -7.78 12.05 1.42
C ALA A 100 -8.75 13.05 0.74
N ASP A 101 -8.42 13.53 -0.46
CA ASP A 101 -9.25 14.44 -1.24
C ASP A 101 -9.42 13.96 -2.69
N ASN A 102 -9.97 14.81 -3.56
CA ASN A 102 -10.37 14.46 -4.92
C ASN A 102 -9.37 15.01 -5.97
N ILE A 103 -8.13 15.32 -5.57
CA ILE A 103 -7.15 15.97 -6.44
C ILE A 103 -5.93 15.06 -6.61
N VAL A 104 -5.54 14.81 -7.86
CA VAL A 104 -4.27 14.18 -8.18
C VAL A 104 -3.19 15.27 -8.30
N ASN A 105 -2.30 15.37 -7.32
CA ASN A 105 -1.41 16.51 -7.12
C ASN A 105 -0.02 16.34 -7.76
N GLY A 106 0.03 15.82 -8.98
CA GLY A 106 1.24 15.74 -9.79
C GLY A 106 1.58 14.34 -10.26
N LEU A 107 2.76 14.22 -10.86
CA LEU A 107 3.19 12.99 -11.55
C LEU A 107 3.45 11.82 -10.58
N PHE A 108 3.87 12.09 -9.34
CA PHE A 108 4.13 11.02 -8.38
C PHE A 108 2.81 10.43 -7.89
N ASP A 109 1.85 11.29 -7.50
CA ASP A 109 0.52 10.86 -7.06
C ASP A 109 -0.17 10.05 -8.17
N GLU A 110 -0.12 10.56 -9.41
CA GLU A 110 -0.65 9.84 -10.56
C GLU A 110 -0.05 8.43 -10.76
N ARG A 111 1.21 8.18 -10.36
CA ARG A 111 1.85 6.86 -10.49
C ARG A 111 1.32 5.84 -9.49
N ASP A 112 0.69 6.27 -8.41
CA ASP A 112 0.06 5.37 -7.43
C ASP A 112 -1.30 4.82 -7.90
N LEU A 113 -1.87 5.44 -8.95
CA LEU A 113 -3.16 5.06 -9.50
C LEU A 113 -3.02 3.97 -10.57
N ALA A 114 -3.83 2.92 -10.46
CA ALA A 114 -3.91 1.87 -11.47
C ALA A 114 -4.58 2.35 -12.75
N SER A 115 -4.02 1.97 -13.89
CA SER A 115 -4.48 2.37 -15.21
C SER A 115 -5.58 1.43 -15.73
N ILE A 116 -6.70 2.00 -16.17
CA ILE A 116 -7.78 1.28 -16.84
C ILE A 116 -8.12 2.02 -18.12
N HIS A 117 -7.98 1.37 -19.27
CA HIS A 117 -8.25 1.98 -20.57
C HIS A 117 -9.47 1.34 -21.22
N ALA A 118 -10.21 2.08 -22.04
CA ALA A 118 -11.08 1.51 -23.05
C ALA A 118 -10.53 1.83 -24.43
N LEU A 119 -10.38 0.83 -25.30
CA LEU A 119 -9.91 1.09 -26.66
C LEU A 119 -10.86 2.02 -27.41
N PRO A 120 -10.35 2.87 -28.32
CA PRO A 120 -11.16 3.80 -29.09
C PRO A 120 -12.33 3.13 -29.83
N MET A 121 -13.53 3.68 -29.64
CA MET A 121 -14.77 3.26 -30.28
C MET A 121 -15.36 4.44 -31.06
N ARG A 122 -15.01 4.56 -32.34
CA ARG A 122 -15.35 5.73 -33.19
C ARG A 122 -16.85 6.04 -33.23
N ASP A 123 -17.68 5.00 -33.25
CA ASP A 123 -19.14 5.11 -33.30
C ASP A 123 -19.79 4.98 -31.91
N ALA A 124 -19.05 5.29 -30.83
CA ALA A 124 -19.55 5.17 -29.46
C ALA A 124 -20.88 5.92 -29.26
N PRO A 125 -21.92 5.26 -28.72
CA PRO A 125 -23.18 5.91 -28.44
C PRO A 125 -23.07 6.81 -27.20
N GLU A 126 -23.98 7.78 -27.11
CA GLU A 126 -24.21 8.50 -25.85
C GLU A 126 -24.79 7.56 -24.79
N GLY A 127 -24.57 7.89 -23.51
CA GLY A 127 -25.22 7.18 -22.41
C GLY A 127 -24.51 5.91 -21.95
N ALA A 128 -23.27 5.67 -22.36
CA ALA A 128 -22.43 4.64 -21.76
C ALA A 128 -22.25 4.88 -20.24
N ARG A 129 -22.04 3.80 -19.49
CA ARG A 129 -21.90 3.82 -18.03
C ARG A 129 -20.73 2.96 -17.58
N ILE A 130 -20.02 3.46 -16.57
CA ILE A 130 -19.10 2.65 -15.78
C ILE A 130 -19.85 2.19 -14.53
N ALA A 131 -19.58 0.98 -14.06
CA ALA A 131 -20.02 0.48 -12.77
C ALA A 131 -18.84 -0.16 -12.03
N ILE A 132 -18.78 0.07 -10.71
CA ILE A 132 -17.81 -0.56 -9.83
C ILE A 132 -18.55 -1.58 -8.97
N SER A 133 -17.98 -2.78 -8.81
CA SER A 133 -18.51 -3.81 -7.91
C SER A 133 -17.40 -4.59 -7.21
N GLY A 134 -17.74 -5.29 -6.12
CA GLY A 134 -16.80 -6.08 -5.31
C GLY A 134 -16.06 -5.30 -4.23
N ALA A 135 -16.01 -3.97 -4.33
CA ALA A 135 -15.46 -3.06 -3.33
C ALA A 135 -16.59 -2.50 -2.43
N PRO A 136 -16.35 -2.29 -1.12
CA PRO A 136 -17.23 -1.49 -0.29
C PRO A 136 -17.34 -0.03 -0.79
N ASP A 137 -18.48 0.61 -0.54
CA ASP A 137 -18.69 2.01 -0.93
C ASP A 137 -17.60 2.93 -0.37
N GLY A 138 -17.03 3.77 -1.22
CA GLY A 138 -16.00 4.74 -0.86
C GLY A 138 -14.60 4.16 -0.59
N SER A 139 -14.39 2.84 -0.74
CA SER A 139 -13.06 2.20 -0.59
C SER A 139 -12.11 2.45 -1.76
N VAL A 140 -12.65 2.82 -2.93
CA VAL A 140 -11.90 3.17 -4.13
C VAL A 140 -12.43 4.48 -4.73
N ARG A 141 -11.60 5.14 -5.53
CA ARG A 141 -11.97 6.31 -6.33
C ARG A 141 -11.51 6.14 -7.76
N LEU A 142 -12.33 6.59 -8.69
CA LEU A 142 -11.97 6.72 -10.10
C LEU A 142 -11.68 8.17 -10.45
N PHE A 143 -10.70 8.34 -11.32
CA PHE A 143 -10.45 9.56 -12.04
C PHE A 143 -10.52 9.27 -13.53
N MET A 144 -10.92 10.26 -14.32
CA MET A 144 -10.94 10.17 -15.77
C MET A 144 -9.99 11.22 -16.33
N ARG A 145 -9.22 10.82 -17.34
CA ARG A 145 -8.41 11.75 -18.14
C ARG A 145 -9.35 12.57 -19.02
N ASP A 146 -9.32 13.89 -18.84
CA ASP A 146 -10.04 14.85 -19.65
C ASP A 146 -9.08 15.96 -20.05
N SER A 147 -8.91 16.16 -21.36
CA SER A 147 -8.05 17.22 -21.91
C SER A 147 -6.62 17.21 -21.33
N GLY A 148 -6.09 16.01 -21.07
CA GLY A 148 -4.75 15.78 -20.53
C GLY A 148 -4.64 15.86 -19.00
N GLN A 149 -5.70 16.19 -18.27
CA GLN A 149 -5.72 16.26 -16.81
C GLN A 149 -6.60 15.18 -16.20
N LEU A 150 -6.29 14.74 -14.98
CA LEU A 150 -7.16 13.85 -14.22
C LEU A 150 -8.18 14.66 -13.43
N ARG A 151 -9.46 14.31 -13.59
CA ARG A 151 -10.54 14.79 -12.72
C ARG A 151 -11.20 13.60 -12.04
N THR A 152 -11.70 13.78 -10.83
CA THR A 152 -12.54 12.74 -10.21
C THR A 152 -13.71 12.41 -11.13
N PHE A 153 -14.01 11.12 -11.22
CA PHE A 153 -15.09 10.58 -12.01
C PHE A 153 -16.01 9.74 -11.12
N ASP A 154 -17.27 10.17 -10.97
CA ASP A 154 -18.26 9.47 -10.16
C ASP A 154 -19.25 8.71 -11.05
N PRO A 155 -19.06 7.39 -11.24
CA PRO A 155 -19.91 6.58 -12.12
C PRO A 155 -21.38 6.52 -11.67
N SER A 156 -21.71 6.91 -10.44
CA SER A 156 -23.08 6.91 -9.93
C SER A 156 -23.88 8.13 -10.38
N THR A 157 -23.21 9.23 -10.72
CA THR A 157 -23.86 10.52 -11.03
C THR A 157 -23.63 10.98 -12.46
N GLU A 158 -22.53 10.57 -13.12
CA GLU A 158 -22.22 10.98 -14.48
C GLU A 158 -22.09 9.83 -15.49
N PRO A 159 -22.61 9.98 -16.73
CA PRO A 159 -22.31 9.08 -17.84
C PRO A 159 -20.84 9.19 -18.27
N VAL A 160 -20.33 8.17 -18.97
CA VAL A 160 -19.07 8.34 -19.71
C VAL A 160 -19.34 9.24 -20.92
N PRO A 161 -18.57 10.32 -21.14
CA PRO A 161 -18.71 11.13 -22.34
C PRO A 161 -18.44 10.31 -23.59
N ALA A 162 -19.33 10.37 -24.60
CA ALA A 162 -19.12 9.59 -25.81
C ALA A 162 -17.81 9.95 -26.52
N GLN A 163 -17.39 11.23 -26.47
CA GLN A 163 -16.12 11.66 -27.04
C GLN A 163 -14.91 10.99 -26.38
N ALA A 164 -14.93 10.79 -25.05
CA ALA A 164 -13.87 10.06 -24.35
C ALA A 164 -13.77 8.60 -24.84
N LEU A 165 -14.91 7.95 -25.13
CA LEU A 165 -14.92 6.62 -25.74
C LEU A 165 -14.44 6.61 -27.19
N ARG A 166 -14.75 7.65 -27.97
CA ARG A 166 -14.28 7.79 -29.36
C ARG A 166 -12.77 7.93 -29.45
N ASP A 167 -12.18 8.67 -28.52
CA ASP A 167 -10.75 8.98 -28.50
C ASP A 167 -9.92 7.91 -27.79
N GLY A 168 -10.57 7.08 -26.95
CA GLY A 168 -9.92 6.12 -26.06
C GLY A 168 -10.02 6.60 -24.63
N LEU A 169 -10.86 5.93 -23.83
CA LEU A 169 -11.10 6.33 -22.44
C LEU A 169 -9.90 5.93 -21.61
N GLU A 170 -9.46 6.84 -20.74
CA GLU A 170 -8.47 6.56 -19.72
C GLU A 170 -9.05 6.88 -18.34
N LEU A 171 -9.13 5.84 -17.52
CA LEU A 171 -9.48 5.90 -16.11
C LEU A 171 -8.25 5.56 -15.27
N ARG A 172 -8.22 6.14 -14.07
CA ARG A 172 -7.22 5.88 -13.04
C ARG A 172 -7.92 5.51 -11.74
N LEU A 173 -7.51 4.42 -11.11
CA LEU A 173 -8.14 3.89 -9.89
C LEU A 173 -7.15 3.92 -8.73
N GLU A 174 -7.57 4.46 -7.59
CA GLU A 174 -6.85 4.33 -6.32
C GLU A 174 -7.69 3.58 -5.28
N GLY A 175 -7.01 2.87 -4.38
CA GLY A 175 -7.57 2.47 -3.10
C GLY A 175 -7.43 3.60 -2.08
N ARG A 176 -8.48 3.85 -1.30
CA ARG A 176 -8.50 4.94 -0.31
C ARG A 176 -8.11 4.50 1.11
N ASP A 177 -7.94 3.20 1.30
CA ASP A 177 -7.51 2.59 2.56
C ASP A 177 -6.98 1.19 2.27
N ILE A 178 -6.27 0.59 3.23
CA ILE A 178 -5.82 -0.81 3.14
C ILE A 178 -6.98 -1.79 3.36
N ILE A 179 -6.75 -3.06 3.02
CA ILE A 179 -7.64 -4.15 3.43
C ILE A 179 -7.46 -4.38 4.94
N ARG A 180 -8.41 -3.86 5.75
CA ARG A 180 -8.34 -3.93 7.22
C ARG A 180 -8.82 -5.25 7.82
N ASP A 181 -9.74 -5.92 7.14
CA ASP A 181 -10.40 -7.13 7.65
C ASP A 181 -11.00 -7.95 6.49
N THR A 182 -11.70 -9.03 6.85
CA THR A 182 -12.24 -10.02 5.90
C THR A 182 -13.56 -9.62 5.25
N ARG A 183 -14.09 -8.41 5.49
CA ARG A 183 -15.35 -7.95 4.87
C ARG A 183 -15.23 -7.80 3.36
N TRP A 184 -14.01 -7.58 2.85
CA TRP A 184 -13.72 -7.61 1.42
C TRP A 184 -12.32 -8.16 1.19
N ASN A 185 -12.08 -8.75 0.02
CA ASN A 185 -10.83 -9.44 -0.31
C ASN A 185 -9.90 -8.60 -1.20
N GLY A 186 -10.19 -7.31 -1.37
CA GLY A 186 -9.43 -6.41 -2.25
C GLY A 186 -9.81 -6.47 -3.73
N THR A 187 -10.74 -7.34 -4.15
CA THR A 187 -11.14 -7.44 -5.56
C THR A 187 -12.13 -6.33 -5.94
N VAL A 188 -11.84 -5.66 -7.05
CA VAL A 188 -12.69 -4.64 -7.67
C VAL A 188 -12.95 -5.06 -9.12
N ARG A 189 -14.20 -4.96 -9.56
CA ARG A 189 -14.57 -5.11 -10.96
C ARG A 189 -15.06 -3.78 -11.50
N VAL A 190 -14.52 -3.38 -12.64
CA VAL A 190 -14.92 -2.19 -13.38
C VAL A 190 -15.57 -2.66 -14.68
N THR A 191 -16.85 -2.34 -14.84
CA THR A 191 -17.66 -2.71 -16.00
C THR A 191 -18.02 -1.47 -16.80
N LEU A 192 -17.72 -1.48 -18.10
CA LEU A 192 -18.20 -0.49 -19.07
C LEU A 192 -19.39 -1.08 -19.82
N SER A 193 -20.54 -0.41 -19.77
CA SER A 193 -21.79 -0.84 -20.43
C SER A 193 -22.30 0.23 -21.38
N LEU A 194 -22.75 -0.20 -22.56
CA LEU A 194 -23.43 0.64 -23.54
C LEU A 194 -24.96 0.51 -23.39
N PRO A 195 -25.74 1.50 -23.89
CA PRO A 195 -27.21 1.43 -23.86
C PRO A 195 -27.81 0.27 -24.65
N ASP A 196 -27.10 -0.25 -25.65
CA ASP A 196 -27.52 -1.42 -26.45
C ASP A 196 -27.28 -2.76 -25.73
N GLY A 197 -26.78 -2.73 -24.50
CA GLY A 197 -26.56 -3.90 -23.64
C GLY A 197 -25.20 -4.55 -23.78
N LYS A 198 -24.35 -4.11 -24.73
CA LYS A 198 -22.96 -4.58 -24.81
C LYS A 198 -22.17 -4.06 -23.62
N SER A 199 -21.29 -4.90 -23.09
CA SER A 199 -20.43 -4.52 -21.98
C SER A 199 -19.12 -5.28 -21.99
N ASP A 200 -18.14 -4.75 -21.26
CA ASP A 200 -16.92 -5.47 -20.92
C ASP A 200 -16.54 -5.17 -19.47
N THR A 201 -15.77 -6.07 -18.85
CA THR A 201 -15.40 -5.98 -17.44
C THR A 201 -13.98 -6.44 -17.22
N VAL A 202 -13.24 -5.63 -16.48
CA VAL A 202 -11.91 -5.95 -15.97
C VAL A 202 -11.95 -6.11 -14.45
N ALA A 203 -11.01 -6.87 -13.92
CA ALA A 203 -10.85 -7.07 -12.49
C ALA A 203 -9.46 -6.59 -12.05
N LEU A 204 -9.44 -5.91 -10.91
CA LEU A 204 -8.23 -5.47 -10.23
C LEU A 204 -8.25 -5.99 -8.79
N ARG A 205 -7.07 -6.20 -8.20
CA ARG A 205 -6.90 -6.59 -6.80
C ARG A 205 -6.00 -5.60 -6.08
N GLN A 206 -6.45 -5.12 -4.92
CA GLN A 206 -5.64 -4.25 -4.10
C GLN A 206 -4.40 -5.00 -3.60
N ALA A 207 -3.24 -4.37 -3.71
CA ALA A 207 -1.99 -4.90 -3.17
C ALA A 207 -2.13 -5.09 -1.66
N PRO A 208 -1.87 -6.30 -1.12
CA PRO A 208 -1.93 -6.53 0.32
C PRO A 208 -0.77 -5.84 1.02
N LEU A 209 -0.93 -5.61 2.32
CA LEU A 209 0.21 -5.26 3.16
C LEU A 209 1.06 -6.48 3.46
N LEU A 210 2.36 -6.36 3.18
CA LEU A 210 3.37 -7.35 3.51
C LEU A 210 4.31 -6.77 4.56
N LEU A 211 4.48 -7.48 5.67
CA LEU A 211 5.46 -7.10 6.69
C LEU A 211 6.88 -7.36 6.19
N GLN A 212 7.84 -6.58 6.72
CA GLN A 212 9.25 -6.81 6.47
C GLN A 212 9.79 -7.93 7.36
N HIS A 213 10.70 -8.75 6.83
CA HIS A 213 11.40 -9.79 7.59
C HIS A 213 12.89 -9.47 7.69
N THR A 214 13.55 -10.02 8.71
CA THR A 214 14.94 -9.68 9.08
C THR A 214 16.02 -10.10 8.07
N LEU A 215 15.67 -10.86 7.03
CA LEU A 215 16.59 -11.21 5.93
C LEU A 215 16.48 -10.27 4.72
N GLN A 216 15.55 -9.31 4.75
CA GLN A 216 15.51 -8.27 3.72
C GLN A 216 16.63 -7.25 3.94
N THR A 217 17.09 -6.64 2.85
CA THR A 217 18.12 -5.60 2.91
C THR A 217 17.66 -4.40 3.71
N SER A 218 18.44 -4.02 4.73
CA SER A 218 18.18 -2.83 5.54
C SER A 218 18.43 -1.56 4.73
N SER A 219 17.47 -0.64 4.72
CA SER A 219 17.59 0.62 3.95
C SER A 219 17.74 1.88 4.81
N GLN A 220 17.45 1.78 6.11
CA GLN A 220 17.54 2.87 7.08
C GLN A 220 17.59 2.26 8.48
N VAL A 221 18.44 2.79 9.35
CA VAL A 221 18.38 2.51 10.80
C VAL A 221 17.80 3.73 11.49
N ILE A 222 16.85 3.51 12.40
CA ILE A 222 16.14 4.55 13.14
C ILE A 222 16.35 4.33 14.64
N LEU A 223 16.62 5.42 15.36
CA LEU A 223 16.86 5.43 16.80
C LEU A 223 16.05 6.55 17.46
N ALA A 224 15.64 6.36 18.71
CA ALA A 224 15.05 7.43 19.52
C ALA A 224 16.15 8.46 19.82
N ALA A 225 15.88 9.73 19.53
CA ALA A 225 16.80 10.81 19.88
C ALA A 225 17.10 10.78 21.38
N ARG A 226 18.25 11.34 21.76
CA ARG A 226 18.66 11.38 23.16
C ARG A 226 17.55 12.02 24.00
N PRO A 227 17.05 11.35 25.04
CA PRO A 227 15.97 11.91 25.84
C PRO A 227 16.44 13.17 26.58
N LYS A 228 15.57 14.19 26.61
CA LYS A 228 15.69 15.33 27.53
C LYS A 228 15.15 14.88 28.89
N LEU A 229 15.94 15.06 29.95
CA LEU A 229 15.43 14.86 31.31
C LEU A 229 14.47 16.00 31.64
N LEU A 230 13.22 15.66 31.97
CA LEU A 230 12.21 16.61 32.39
C LEU A 230 12.53 17.13 33.79
N SER A 231 12.28 18.41 34.04
CA SER A 231 12.15 18.93 35.39
C SER A 231 10.87 18.41 36.05
N LYS A 232 10.78 18.52 37.37
CA LYS A 232 9.58 18.11 38.13
C LYS A 232 8.32 18.83 37.61
N ASP A 233 8.41 20.14 37.41
CA ASP A 233 7.30 20.95 36.89
C ASP A 233 6.90 20.56 35.46
N GLU A 234 7.86 20.18 34.60
CA GLU A 234 7.54 19.66 33.26
C GLU A 234 6.85 18.30 33.34
N PHE A 235 7.33 17.39 34.20
CA PHE A 235 6.73 16.07 34.40
C PHE A 235 5.33 16.15 35.01
N GLU A 236 5.10 17.01 36.00
CA GLU A 236 3.80 17.12 36.67
C GLU A 236 2.71 17.74 35.77
N LYS A 237 3.10 18.52 34.75
CA LYS A 237 2.16 19.06 33.74
C LYS A 237 1.68 18.01 32.77
N ASP A 238 2.51 17.01 32.49
CA ASP A 238 2.21 15.94 31.54
C ASP A 238 2.85 14.62 32.00
N PRO A 239 2.25 13.95 33.01
CA PRO A 239 2.86 12.79 33.65
C PRO A 239 2.91 11.58 32.71
N ILE A 240 3.92 10.74 32.94
CA ILE A 240 3.99 9.41 32.31
C ILE A 240 3.10 8.46 33.13
N LEU A 241 2.11 7.87 32.47
CA LEU A 241 1.19 6.95 33.13
C LEU A 241 1.95 5.79 33.79
N GLY A 242 1.70 5.57 35.09
CA GLY A 242 2.34 4.50 35.85
C GLY A 242 3.72 4.84 36.44
N PHE A 243 4.20 6.07 36.30
CA PHE A 243 5.47 6.53 36.90
C PHE A 243 5.24 7.67 37.89
N THR A 244 5.93 7.63 39.03
CA THR A 244 6.21 8.84 39.81
C THR A 244 7.38 9.61 39.19
N TYR A 245 7.59 10.86 39.59
CA TYR A 245 8.76 11.62 39.13
C TYR A 245 10.07 10.97 39.60
N GLU A 246 10.07 10.37 40.80
CA GLU A 246 11.19 9.62 41.34
C GLU A 246 11.50 8.38 40.50
N ASP A 247 10.48 7.58 40.13
CA ASP A 247 10.62 6.42 39.24
C ASP A 247 11.18 6.84 37.86
N TYR A 248 10.64 7.93 37.31
CA TYR A 248 11.11 8.51 36.05
C TYR A 248 12.59 8.88 36.10
N LEU A 249 13.02 9.55 37.17
CA LEU A 249 14.42 9.93 37.35
C LEU A 249 15.32 8.71 37.51
N GLU A 250 14.90 7.71 38.30
CA GLU A 250 15.67 6.48 38.49
C GLU A 250 15.87 5.73 37.16
N PHE A 251 14.81 5.66 36.34
CA PHE A 251 14.85 5.00 35.04
C PHE A 251 15.69 5.78 34.00
N GLN A 252 15.48 7.10 33.86
CA GLN A 252 16.06 7.88 32.77
C GLN A 252 17.50 8.37 33.01
N LYS A 253 17.87 8.70 34.25
CA LYS A 253 19.22 9.19 34.59
C LYS A 253 20.36 8.31 34.10
N PRO A 254 20.34 6.96 34.25
CA PRO A 254 21.43 6.11 33.77
C PRO A 254 21.46 5.98 32.23
N LEU A 255 20.32 6.14 31.56
CA LEU A 255 20.20 5.96 30.11
C LEU A 255 20.76 7.15 29.32
N ILE A 256 20.58 8.37 29.84
CA ILE A 256 21.06 9.60 29.20
C ILE A 256 22.57 9.61 28.88
N PRO A 257 23.48 9.24 29.81
CA PRO A 257 24.91 9.16 29.50
C PRO A 257 25.25 7.96 28.62
N ALA A 258 24.51 6.84 28.73
CA ALA A 258 24.72 5.64 27.92
C ALA A 258 24.29 5.82 26.46
N HIS A 259 23.33 6.72 26.18
CA HIS A 259 22.77 6.95 24.84
C HIS A 259 23.85 7.27 23.81
N LYS A 260 24.83 8.12 24.16
CA LYS A 260 25.92 8.47 23.23
C LYS A 260 26.69 7.22 22.79
N SER A 261 27.05 6.37 23.75
CA SER A 261 27.81 5.13 23.47
C SER A 261 26.99 4.20 22.58
N PHE A 262 25.71 3.97 22.91
CA PHE A 262 24.81 3.14 22.12
C PHE A 262 24.59 3.66 20.71
N ARG A 263 24.36 4.97 20.55
CA ARG A 263 24.20 5.60 19.24
C ARG A 263 25.45 5.43 18.38
N ASP A 264 26.63 5.66 18.96
CA ASP A 264 27.90 5.60 18.22
C ASP A 264 28.20 4.15 17.79
N THR A 265 27.92 3.15 18.63
CA THR A 265 28.09 1.74 18.26
C THR A 265 27.03 1.26 17.26
N LEU A 266 25.79 1.74 17.36
CA LEU A 266 24.73 1.45 16.39
C LEU A 266 25.03 2.06 15.01
N ASP A 267 25.56 3.30 14.96
CA ASP A 267 25.97 3.91 13.69
C ASP A 267 27.17 3.18 13.08
N ALA A 268 28.12 2.73 13.88
CA ALA A 268 29.22 1.90 13.40
C ALA A 268 28.71 0.56 12.84
N ALA A 269 27.75 -0.09 13.50
CA ALA A 269 27.13 -1.32 13.00
C ALA A 269 26.36 -1.07 11.69
N ARG A 270 25.63 0.05 11.58
CA ARG A 270 24.97 0.49 10.34
C ARG A 270 25.98 0.63 9.19
N GLN A 271 27.11 1.29 9.43
CA GLN A 271 28.17 1.47 8.43
C GLN A 271 28.78 0.13 8.02
N SER A 272 29.05 -0.76 9.00
CA SER A 272 29.56 -2.10 8.73
C SER A 272 28.58 -3.00 7.97
N ALA A 273 27.28 -2.73 8.08
CA ALA A 273 26.22 -3.41 7.34
C ALA A 273 25.90 -2.74 5.99
N GLU A 274 26.69 -1.75 5.58
CA GLU A 274 26.57 -1.04 4.29
C GLU A 274 25.18 -0.40 4.07
N VAL A 275 24.54 0.06 5.15
CA VAL A 275 23.27 0.78 5.03
C VAL A 275 23.55 2.24 4.70
N ASP A 276 23.36 2.63 3.45
CA ASP A 276 23.76 3.95 2.91
C ASP A 276 23.20 5.16 3.68
N LYS A 277 21.93 5.09 4.10
CA LYS A 277 21.28 6.23 4.74
C LYS A 277 21.87 6.47 6.14
N PRO A 278 22.03 7.73 6.57
CA PRO A 278 22.52 8.03 7.91
C PRO A 278 21.58 7.49 9.00
N LEU A 279 22.12 7.24 10.18
CA LEU A 279 21.33 6.92 11.38
C LEU A 279 20.33 8.05 11.63
N ARG A 280 19.03 7.74 11.49
CA ARG A 280 17.96 8.72 11.69
C ARG A 280 17.55 8.71 13.16
N GLN A 281 17.71 9.84 13.82
CA GLN A 281 17.23 10.03 15.19
C GLN A 281 15.87 10.71 15.16
N LEU A 282 14.88 10.16 15.85
CA LEU A 282 13.54 10.72 15.94
C LEU A 282 13.33 11.35 17.32
N PRO A 283 12.89 12.62 17.41
CA PRO A 283 12.50 13.19 18.68
C PRO A 283 11.24 12.48 19.16
N ILE A 284 11.41 11.59 20.14
CA ILE A 284 10.29 10.90 20.78
C ILE A 284 9.95 11.63 22.06
N ASP A 285 8.66 11.86 22.26
CA ASP A 285 8.17 12.50 23.47
C ASP A 285 8.36 11.62 24.72
N LYS A 286 8.31 12.24 25.90
CA LYS A 286 8.40 11.59 27.23
C LYS A 286 9.61 10.68 27.41
N ALA A 287 10.68 10.92 26.65
CA ALA A 287 11.90 10.12 26.69
C ALA A 287 11.67 8.63 26.39
N ASP A 288 10.64 8.29 25.60
CA ASP A 288 10.37 6.91 25.20
C ASP A 288 11.43 6.44 24.19
N MET A 289 12.24 5.49 24.62
CA MET A 289 13.39 5.00 23.87
C MET A 289 13.09 3.73 23.07
N TRP A 290 11.91 3.15 23.22
CA TRP A 290 11.57 1.84 22.67
C TRP A 290 11.14 1.97 21.21
N MET A 291 12.07 2.34 20.32
CA MET A 291 11.75 2.58 18.90
C MET A 291 11.02 1.44 18.20
N GLN A 292 11.32 0.20 18.59
CA GLN A 292 10.68 -1.01 18.05
C GLN A 292 9.19 -1.07 18.36
N ASP A 293 8.73 -0.41 19.44
CA ASP A 293 7.32 -0.39 19.83
C ASP A 293 6.53 0.76 19.19
N MET A 294 7.16 1.60 18.37
CA MET A 294 6.52 2.78 17.78
C MET A 294 5.71 2.44 16.53
N PHE A 295 6.28 1.63 15.65
CA PHE A 295 5.66 1.21 14.40
C PHE A 295 6.34 -0.04 13.85
N GLU A 296 5.62 -0.77 13.00
CA GLU A 296 6.14 -1.92 12.26
C GLU A 296 6.23 -1.58 10.77
N PRO A 297 7.38 -1.78 10.13
CA PRO A 297 7.53 -1.51 8.71
C PRO A 297 6.90 -2.63 7.87
N ALA A 298 6.07 -2.22 6.92
CA ALA A 298 5.42 -3.02 5.92
C ALA A 298 5.61 -2.38 4.54
N TYR A 299 5.04 -2.99 3.51
CA TYR A 299 4.96 -2.41 2.17
C TYR A 299 3.78 -2.98 1.40
N MET A 300 3.37 -2.25 0.38
CA MET A 300 2.53 -2.70 -0.71
C MET A 300 3.27 -2.46 -2.01
N SER A 301 3.03 -3.30 -3.01
CA SER A 301 3.75 -3.22 -4.27
C SER A 301 2.88 -3.64 -5.45
N VAL A 302 3.05 -2.95 -6.56
CA VAL A 302 2.50 -3.29 -7.88
C VAL A 302 3.63 -3.34 -8.91
N PRO A 303 3.42 -3.93 -10.09
CA PRO A 303 4.36 -3.80 -11.20
C PRO A 303 4.57 -2.33 -11.56
N GLY A 304 5.82 -1.91 -11.74
CA GLY A 304 6.16 -0.58 -12.20
C GLY A 304 6.55 -0.56 -13.68
N GLN A 305 6.35 0.58 -14.33
CA GLN A 305 6.55 0.78 -15.77
C GLN A 305 8.00 0.55 -16.26
N ASP A 306 8.98 0.57 -15.36
CA ASP A 306 10.39 0.39 -15.66
C ASP A 306 10.88 -1.06 -15.47
N GLY A 307 9.95 -1.99 -15.23
CA GLY A 307 10.23 -3.38 -14.92
C GLY A 307 10.64 -3.62 -13.45
N ASN A 308 10.75 -2.57 -12.64
CA ASN A 308 10.90 -2.69 -11.19
C ASN A 308 9.52 -2.58 -10.51
N PRO A 309 9.31 -3.20 -9.34
CA PRO A 309 8.08 -2.97 -8.58
C PRO A 309 7.96 -1.50 -8.16
N HIS A 310 6.77 -0.92 -8.33
CA HIS A 310 6.40 0.32 -7.66
C HIS A 310 5.97 0.00 -6.23
N ILE A 311 6.61 0.61 -5.23
CA ILE A 311 6.51 0.22 -3.82
C ILE A 311 6.20 1.44 -2.97
N ILE A 312 5.08 1.39 -2.25
CA ILE A 312 4.85 2.26 -1.10
C ILE A 312 5.22 1.50 0.17
N ARG A 313 6.19 2.01 0.92
CA ARG A 313 6.49 1.53 2.28
C ARG A 313 5.38 1.97 3.21
N VAL A 314 4.92 1.11 4.10
CA VAL A 314 3.83 1.42 5.02
C VAL A 314 4.34 1.29 6.43
N LEU A 315 4.25 2.35 7.23
CA LEU A 315 4.56 2.30 8.65
C LEU A 315 3.26 2.07 9.42
N LEU A 316 3.12 0.89 10.01
CA LEU A 316 1.99 0.53 10.85
C LEU A 316 2.20 1.14 12.23
N ARG A 317 1.45 2.19 12.58
CA ARG A 317 1.53 2.78 13.93
C ARG A 317 1.13 1.73 14.96
N SER A 318 1.87 1.69 16.07
CA SER A 318 1.51 0.90 17.24
C SER A 318 0.06 1.16 17.67
N PRO A 319 -0.74 0.11 17.94
CA PRO A 319 -2.10 0.28 18.43
C PRO A 319 -2.15 0.65 19.92
N ASP A 320 -1.01 0.68 20.61
CA ASP A 320 -0.88 1.19 21.98
C ASP A 320 -1.08 2.71 22.00
N LEU A 321 -2.34 3.15 22.14
CA LEU A 321 -2.70 4.56 22.21
C LEU A 321 -2.17 5.24 23.49
N ALA A 322 -1.78 4.47 24.51
CA ALA A 322 -1.14 4.97 25.73
C ALA A 322 0.33 5.36 25.50
N ARG A 323 0.88 5.06 24.32
CA ARG A 323 2.24 5.39 23.92
C ARG A 323 2.25 6.58 22.96
N PRO A 324 2.26 7.82 23.48
CA PRO A 324 2.17 9.02 22.66
C PRO A 324 3.35 9.19 21.68
N GLY A 325 4.51 8.63 22.03
CA GLY A 325 5.71 8.63 21.18
C GLY A 325 5.51 8.00 19.81
N SER A 326 4.55 7.08 19.65
CA SER A 326 4.24 6.43 18.37
C SER A 326 3.79 7.41 17.29
N ARG A 327 3.27 8.59 17.67
CA ARG A 327 2.80 9.62 16.73
C ARG A 327 3.89 10.22 15.85
N VAL A 328 5.16 10.10 16.25
CA VAL A 328 6.30 10.50 15.43
C VAL A 328 6.25 9.86 14.03
N VAL A 329 5.59 8.71 13.90
CA VAL A 329 5.43 8.00 12.63
C VAL A 329 4.72 8.85 11.58
N PHE A 330 3.79 9.73 11.96
CA PHE A 330 3.10 10.62 11.02
C PHE A 330 4.05 11.63 10.37
N GLU A 331 5.15 12.01 11.03
CA GLU A 331 6.21 12.86 10.47
C GLU A 331 7.11 12.10 9.48
N LEU A 332 6.97 10.78 9.40
CA LEU A 332 7.70 9.95 8.46
C LEU A 332 6.96 9.82 7.13
N ARG A 333 5.66 10.14 7.08
CA ARG A 333 4.86 10.14 5.84
C ARG A 333 5.45 11.13 4.84
N ARG A 334 5.57 10.69 3.60
CA ARG A 334 6.11 11.40 2.44
C ARG A 334 5.93 10.49 1.24
N ARG A 335 6.23 10.97 0.03
CA ARG A 335 6.39 10.13 -1.17
C ARG A 335 6.98 8.74 -0.90
N ASP A 336 6.30 7.71 -1.38
CA ASP A 336 6.58 6.28 -1.26
C ASP A 336 6.63 5.77 0.20
N VAL A 337 6.09 6.52 1.16
CA VAL A 337 6.00 6.17 2.58
C VAL A 337 4.64 6.57 3.15
N ALA A 338 3.75 5.59 3.23
CA ALA A 338 2.46 5.69 3.90
C ALA A 338 2.56 5.43 5.40
N VAL A 339 1.53 5.88 6.12
CA VAL A 339 1.35 5.62 7.55
C VAL A 339 -0.07 5.16 7.77
N VAL A 340 -0.22 4.00 8.42
CA VAL A 340 -1.52 3.40 8.72
C VAL A 340 -1.65 3.21 10.22
N GLN A 341 -2.83 3.55 10.73
CA GLN A 341 -3.23 3.28 12.11
C GLN A 341 -4.46 2.37 12.10
N GLN A 342 -4.37 1.23 12.78
CA GLN A 342 -5.47 0.25 12.85
C GLN A 342 -6.44 0.50 14.00
N ALA A 343 -5.94 0.82 15.20
CA ALA A 343 -6.77 1.16 16.35
C ALA A 343 -7.27 2.61 16.25
N GLN A 344 -8.57 2.82 16.46
CA GLN A 344 -9.17 4.14 16.58
C GLN A 344 -9.89 4.24 17.92
N ASP A 345 -9.85 5.43 18.52
CA ASP A 345 -10.50 5.71 19.80
C ASP A 345 -12.04 5.73 19.65
N PRO A 346 -12.84 5.32 20.65
CA PRO A 346 -12.43 4.79 21.95
C PRO A 346 -11.88 3.36 21.86
N PHE A 347 -10.61 3.16 22.19
CA PHE A 347 -10.06 1.83 22.44
C PHE A 347 -10.24 1.55 23.93
N GLU A 348 -11.10 0.60 24.30
CA GLU A 348 -11.13 0.09 25.68
C GLU A 348 -9.75 -0.47 26.00
N TYR A 349 -9.07 0.11 27.00
CA TYR A 349 -7.77 -0.36 27.47
C TYR A 349 -7.84 -1.84 27.81
N PRO A 350 -7.21 -2.74 27.02
CA PRO A 350 -7.11 -4.12 27.44
C PRO A 350 -6.20 -4.17 28.67
N PRO A 351 -6.44 -5.08 29.63
CA PRO A 351 -5.63 -5.21 30.84
C PRO A 351 -4.14 -5.55 30.58
N LEU A 352 -3.73 -5.79 29.33
CA LEU A 352 -2.39 -6.19 28.90
C LEU A 352 -1.84 -5.24 27.81
N TRP A 353 -1.48 -4.02 28.21
CA TRP A 353 -0.82 -2.98 27.41
C TRP A 353 0.49 -3.43 26.71
N THR A 354 1.21 -4.40 27.28
CA THR A 354 2.42 -4.96 26.65
C THR A 354 2.12 -5.78 25.40
N ALA A 355 0.95 -6.42 25.31
CA ALA A 355 0.56 -7.27 24.18
C ALA A 355 0.11 -6.46 22.95
N THR A 356 -0.18 -5.18 23.14
CA THR A 356 -0.50 -4.23 22.07
C THR A 356 0.72 -3.46 21.56
N SER A 357 1.88 -3.58 22.22
CA SER A 357 3.13 -3.02 21.69
C SER A 357 3.52 -3.75 20.40
N ILE A 358 3.77 -2.97 19.34
CA ILE A 358 3.96 -3.55 18.01
C ILE A 358 5.29 -4.31 17.85
N GLY A 359 6.23 -4.16 18.79
CA GLY A 359 7.47 -4.95 18.80
C GLY A 359 7.26 -6.46 18.93
N TRP A 360 6.04 -6.93 19.25
CA TRP A 360 5.63 -8.33 19.22
C TRP A 360 5.16 -8.83 17.85
N ALA A 361 4.91 -7.92 16.89
CA ALA A 361 4.62 -8.28 15.52
C ALA A 361 5.95 -8.54 14.80
N ILE A 362 6.20 -9.78 14.42
CA ILE A 362 7.40 -10.17 13.68
C ILE A 362 6.96 -10.98 12.47
N SER A 363 7.65 -10.81 11.35
CA SER A 363 7.44 -11.67 10.18
C SER A 363 8.58 -12.67 9.99
N MET A 364 8.23 -13.93 9.74
CA MET A 364 9.21 -14.97 9.44
C MET A 364 9.69 -14.84 7.98
N PRO A 365 10.96 -15.15 7.69
CA PRO A 365 11.46 -15.22 6.32
C PRO A 365 10.72 -16.25 5.46
N CYS A 366 10.92 -16.17 4.14
CA CYS A 366 10.34 -17.09 3.17
C CYS A 366 10.65 -18.56 3.52
N HIS A 367 9.63 -19.41 3.38
CA HIS A 367 9.74 -20.87 3.48
C HIS A 367 9.32 -21.48 2.13
N PRO A 368 9.84 -22.63 1.70
CA PRO A 368 9.48 -23.22 0.40
C PRO A 368 7.97 -23.41 0.14
N THR A 369 7.19 -23.61 1.21
CA THR A 369 5.72 -23.73 1.13
C THR A 369 4.98 -22.41 1.37
N ARG A 370 5.70 -21.34 1.69
CA ARG A 370 5.19 -20.00 2.01
C ARG A 370 6.20 -18.95 1.54
N PRO A 371 6.16 -18.56 0.26
CA PRO A 371 7.17 -17.67 -0.34
C PRO A 371 7.06 -16.21 0.14
N THR A 372 6.00 -15.84 0.85
CA THR A 372 5.84 -14.53 1.51
C THR A 372 6.02 -14.65 3.02
N ALA A 373 6.49 -13.57 3.65
CA ALA A 373 6.70 -13.53 5.09
C ALA A 373 5.40 -13.84 5.87
N ASN A 374 5.50 -14.65 6.93
CA ASN A 374 4.36 -14.97 7.80
C ASN A 374 4.37 -14.07 9.03
N THR A 375 3.29 -13.34 9.28
CA THR A 375 3.12 -12.60 10.54
C THR A 375 2.92 -13.59 11.68
N ILE A 376 3.81 -13.55 12.67
CA ILE A 376 3.57 -14.12 13.99
C ILE A 376 3.04 -12.98 14.86
N ARG A 377 1.79 -13.12 15.31
CA ARG A 377 1.30 -12.39 16.48
C ARG A 377 1.44 -13.36 17.65
N MET A 378 2.37 -13.11 18.57
CA MET A 378 2.35 -13.86 19.82
C MET A 378 1.08 -13.42 20.56
N ALA A 379 0.07 -14.29 20.59
CA ALA A 379 -1.09 -14.06 21.43
C ALA A 379 -0.59 -14.03 22.88
N ALA A 380 -0.80 -12.92 23.58
CA ALA A 380 -0.75 -12.94 25.03
C ALA A 380 -1.89 -13.86 25.49
N SER A 381 -1.50 -14.99 26.07
CA SER A 381 -2.40 -15.98 26.69
C SER A 381 -3.10 -15.40 27.90
#